data_AF-A0A143YLC5-F1
#
_entry.id   AF-A0A143YLC5-F1
#
_cell.length_a   1.000
_cell.length_b   1.000
_cell.length_c   1.000
_cell.angle_alpha   90.00
_cell.angle_beta   90.00
_cell.angle_gamma   90.00
#
_symmetry.space_group_name_H-M   'P 1'
#
loop_
_entity.id
_entity.type
_entity.pdbx_description
1 polymer ?
#
loop_
_entity_poly.entity_id
_entity_poly.type
_entity_poly.pdbx_seq_one_letter_code
_entity_poly.pdbx_strand_id
1 'polypeptide(L)' 'MRLNITLECTECKERNYLSKKNKRNNPDRLEVKKYCPRERRVTLHRETK' A
#
# COMPACT_ATOMS: atom_id res chain seq x y z
N MET A 1 13.25 -5.99 12.01
CA MET A 1 12.05 -6.84 11.91
C MET A 1 11.27 -6.41 10.67
N ARG A 2 11.08 -7.30 9.70
CA ARG A 2 10.30 -7.02 8.49
C ARG A 2 8.88 -7.53 8.73
N LEU A 3 7.90 -6.65 8.60
CA LEU A 3 6.48 -6.99 8.75
C LEU A 3 5.81 -6.94 7.37
N ASN A 4 4.90 -7.87 7.15
CA ASN A 4 4.05 -7.83 5.97
C ASN A 4 2.99 -6.75 6.19
N ILE A 5 2.81 -5.90 5.20
CA ILE A 5 1.82 -4.82 5.18
C ILE A 5 0.95 -4.96 3.95
N THR A 6 -0.32 -4.60 4.08
CA THR A 6 -1.26 -4.52 2.98
C THR A 6 -1.34 -3.09 2.50
N LEU A 7 -1.33 -2.89 1.18
CA LEU A 7 -1.60 -1.58 0.59
C LEU A 7 -3.01 -1.59 0.00
N GLU A 8 -3.78 -0.59 0.40
CA GLU A 8 -5.15 -0.34 -0.03
C GLU A 8 -5.17 0.85 -0.98
N CYS A 9 -5.85 0.71 -2.12
CA CYS A 9 -6.06 1.84 -3.02
C CYS A 9 -7.03 2.86 -2.39
N THR A 10 -6.72 4.15 -2.48
CA THR A 10 -7.59 5.20 -1.95
C THR A 10 -8.93 5.35 -2.66
N GLU A 11 -9.02 4.87 -3.90
CA GLU A 11 -10.16 5.08 -4.78
C GLU A 11 -11.05 3.83 -4.82
N CYS A 12 -10.50 2.72 -5.30
CA CYS A 12 -11.18 1.42 -5.37
C CYS A 12 -11.36 0.72 -3.99
N LYS A 13 -10.69 1.20 -2.92
CA LYS A 13 -10.66 0.59 -1.55
C LYS A 13 -10.26 -0.88 -1.50
N GLU A 14 -9.72 -1.40 -2.60
CA GLU A 14 -9.25 -2.77 -2.67
C GLU A 14 -7.84 -2.91 -2.11
N ARG A 15 -7.63 -4.03 -1.43
CA ARG A 15 -6.35 -4.44 -0.86
C ARG A 15 -5.65 -5.37 -1.83
N ASN A 16 -5.03 -4.77 -2.84
CA ASN A 16 -4.49 -5.52 -3.98
C ASN A 16 -3.00 -5.84 -3.87
N TYR A 17 -2.30 -5.27 -2.88
CA TYR A 17 -0.85 -5.45 -2.75
C TYR A 17 -0.44 -5.85 -1.34
N LEU A 18 0.39 -6.88 -1.27
CA LEU A 18 1.12 -7.27 -0.07
C LEU A 18 2.58 -6.85 -0.23
N SER A 19 3.07 -6.01 0.67
CA SER A 19 4.47 -5.57 0.70
C SER A 19 5.11 -5.90 2.04
N LYS A 20 6.43 -5.78 2.14
CA LYS A 20 7.17 -5.94 3.39
C LYS A 20 7.77 -4.59 3.76
N LYS A 21 7.46 -4.08 4.96
CA LYS A 21 8.11 -2.88 5.48
C LYS A 21 9.00 -3.21 6.67
N ASN A 22 10.06 -2.43 6.83
CA ASN A 22 10.89 -2.48 8.03
C ASN A 22 10.44 -1.36 8.98
N LYS A 23 9.67 -1.73 10.01
CA LYS A 23 9.10 -0.80 11.00
C LYS A 23 10.15 0.03 11.74
N ARG A 24 11.41 -0.45 11.80
CA ARG A 24 12.52 0.27 12.46
C ARG A 24 13.05 1.44 11.63
N ASN A 25 13.03 1.32 10.30
CA ASN A 25 13.58 2.34 9.40
C ASN A 25 12.49 3.32 8.90
N ASN A 26 11.27 2.82 8.73
CA ASN A 26 10.13 3.61 8.27
C ASN A 26 8.95 3.39 9.23
N PRO A 27 8.84 4.20 10.30
CA PRO A 27 7.74 4.13 11.26
C PRO A 27 6.44 4.71 10.68
N ASP A 28 6.54 5.64 9.74
CA ASP A 28 5.40 6.34 9.14
C ASP A 28 4.53 5.45 8.24
N ARG A 29 3.33 5.95 7.94
CA ARG A 29 2.38 5.30 7.04
C ARG A 29 2.92 5.37 5.61
N LEU A 30 3.06 4.22 4.96
CA LEU A 30 3.56 4.18 3.59
C LEU A 30 2.47 4.61 2.60
N GLU A 31 2.77 5.60 1.77
CA GLU A 31 1.93 6.04 0.65
C GLU A 31 2.70 5.82 -0.66
N VAL A 32 2.17 4.97 -1.54
CA VAL A 32 2.88 4.57 -2.76
C VAL A 32 1.95 4.68 -3.95
N LYS A 33 2.43 5.27 -5.04
CA LYS A 33 1.70 5.27 -6.32
C LYS A 33 1.86 3.89 -6.97
N LYS A 34 0.75 3.16 -7.10
CA LYS A 34 0.67 1.83 -7.75
C LYS A 34 -0.53 1.80 -8.69
N TYR A 35 -0.48 0.89 -9.65
CA TYR A 35 -1.56 0.73 -10.62
C TYR A 35 -2.75 0.01 -9.98
N CYS A 36 -3.97 0.60 -9.94
CA CYS A 36 -5.18 -0.15 -9.58
C CYS A 36 -5.74 -0.80 -10.87
N PRO A 37 -5.81 -2.15 -10.96
CA PRO A 37 -6.32 -2.83 -12.15
C PRO A 37 -7.80 -2.56 -12.42
N ARG A 38 -8.60 -2.22 -11.39
CA ARG A 38 -10.01 -1.85 -11.57
C ARG A 38 -10.20 -0.53 -12.29
N GLU A 39 -9.42 0.48 -11.91
CA GLU A 39 -9.54 1.82 -12.48
C GLU A 39 -8.64 2.02 -13.70
N ARG A 40 -7.76 1.05 -13.96
CA ARG A 40 -6.80 1.06 -15.07
C ARG A 40 -5.90 2.29 -15.09
N ARG A 41 -5.59 2.82 -13.92
CA ARG A 41 -4.73 4.00 -13.74
C ARG A 41 -3.83 3.84 -12.52
N VAL A 42 -2.80 4.68 -12.46
CA VAL A 42 -1.91 4.75 -11.29
C VAL A 42 -2.57 5.62 -10.24
N THR A 43 -2.86 5.01 -9.09
CA THR A 43 -3.54 5.65 -7.96
C THR A 43 -2.66 5.58 -6.72
N LEU A 44 -3.00 6.40 -5.73
CA LEU A 44 -2.30 6.40 -4.46
C LEU A 44 -2.78 5.21 -3.62
N HIS A 45 -1.85 4.40 -3.16
CA HIS A 45 -2.12 3.28 -2.27
C HIS A 45 -1.57 3.60 -0.89
N ARG A 46 -2.40 3.42 0.13
CA ARG A 46 -2.09 3.66 1.53
C ARG A 46 -1.87 2.36 2.27
N GLU A 47 -0.98 2.39 3.23
CA GLU A 47 -0.80 1.27 4.14
C GLU A 47 -2.02 1.10 5.06
N THR A 48 -2.64 -0.07 4.95
CA THR A 48 -3.67 -0.56 5.86
C THR A 48 -3.05 -1.57 6.83
N LYS A 49 -3.42 -1.43 8.10
CA LYS A 49 -2.89 -2.20 9.24
C LYS A 49 -3.25 -3.67 9.15
#